data_AF-A0A6A3J4X1-F1
#
_entry.id   AF-A0A6A3J4X1-F1
#
_cell.length_a   1.000
_cell.length_b   1.000
_cell.length_c   1.000
_cell.angle_alpha   90.00
_cell.angle_beta   90.00
_cell.angle_gamma   90.00
#
_symmetry.space_group_name_H-M   'P 1'
#
loop_
_entity.id
_entity.type
_entity.pdbx_description
1 polymer ?
#
loop_
_entity_poly.entity_id
_entity_poly.type
_entity_poly.pdbx_seq_one_letter_code
_entity_poly.pdbx_strand_id
1 'polypeptide(L)'
;MFSSVRVASVTQFRDVVTRVGDEVYSSQQLLQVHGATAEKTQLLVVRNALACVVCAVATNGCFYAGNIFSCRSSTKQTRPEFLLATLLWSSLSFSAIMLVAHLPSLMTQRFLKFPDYRPGVWFCMKKLMKGSSPYFIATLGTMVCLGLLVQHIPLLIQFKLHFYLGDFCNLIFTAGITLTVRRIYYKETQQGRDRSLALKRQITSHLAPQAIARVKKFRTPSFWREYRKKLPDAVLVALAGAYVHAVSSFRILDRGEMAIAVFALSGIIFKLAIQEAAKRYIVNKGVRSIHTMCVLVGVPTVLINTQTRIVLLGTQTNTLLVTGTFGMALAEVCLRAGKAVYIVWTIRRRAKVHGQQYEQFTPASTTSKSRKSSVSPSFAPPIVKLEFETWRRQVLSYHTAELTADMYAEYIAIGCSQSIMFWYVSHPFYPALRLKAGANLSERGIARWRINQIAMLAFQFVVVVIVDYICVVMEMVIGIEFNRVKGLSAFLGVLFMAMAVLTINISATVYLP
;
A
#
# COMPACT_ATOMS: atom_id res chain seq x y z
N MET A 1 51.60 58.34 15.69
CA MET A 1 50.74 57.25 16.20
C MET A 1 49.98 56.65 15.01
N PHE A 2 50.66 55.87 14.16
CA PHE A 2 50.07 55.18 13.01
C PHE A 2 50.69 53.78 12.91
N SER A 3 49.90 52.79 13.28
CA SER A 3 50.13 51.34 13.18
C SER A 3 48.79 50.71 13.60
N SER A 4 48.13 49.77 12.94
CA SER A 4 48.46 48.85 11.87
C SER A 4 47.12 48.44 11.26
N VAL A 5 46.85 48.78 9.99
CA VAL A 5 45.74 48.18 9.25
C VAL A 5 46.23 46.83 8.76
N ARG A 6 45.83 45.77 9.46
CA ARG A 6 46.21 44.39 9.16
C ARG A 6 45.52 43.98 7.86
N VAL A 7 46.25 44.05 6.75
CA VAL A 7 45.85 43.50 5.44
C VAL A 7 45.63 42.01 5.63
N ALA A 8 44.37 41.57 5.63
CA ALA A 8 44.02 40.16 5.62
C ALA A 8 44.64 39.54 4.36
N SER A 9 45.56 38.59 4.56
CA SER A 9 46.34 38.00 3.47
C SER A 9 45.42 37.38 2.41
N VAL A 10 45.78 37.58 1.13
CA VAL A 10 45.12 36.98 -0.05
C VAL A 10 44.94 35.46 0.09
N THR A 11 45.84 34.80 0.84
CA THR A 11 45.77 33.39 1.23
C THR A 11 44.55 33.03 2.09
N GLN A 12 44.14 33.89 3.03
CA GLN A 12 42.99 33.64 3.90
C GLN A 12 41.66 33.80 3.13
N PHE A 13 41.60 34.72 2.17
CA PHE A 13 40.45 34.86 1.27
C PHE A 13 40.39 33.70 0.27
N ARG A 14 41.54 33.25 -0.25
CA ARG A 14 41.63 32.09 -1.14
C ARG A 14 41.17 30.81 -0.45
N ASP A 15 41.56 30.59 0.82
CA ASP A 15 41.13 29.44 1.62
C ASP A 15 39.63 29.43 1.95
N VAL A 16 39.02 30.61 2.10
CA VAL A 16 37.56 30.72 2.29
C VAL A 16 36.83 30.48 0.97
N VAL A 17 37.33 31.01 -0.14
CA VAL A 17 36.75 30.81 -1.47
C VAL A 17 36.89 29.36 -1.94
N THR A 18 38.00 28.68 -1.65
CA THR A 18 38.16 27.25 -1.94
C THR A 18 37.30 26.39 -1.02
N ARG A 19 37.18 26.69 0.29
CA ARG A 19 36.25 25.95 1.17
C ARG A 19 34.79 26.12 0.78
N VAL A 20 34.37 27.34 0.42
CA VAL A 20 33.01 27.60 -0.08
C VAL A 20 32.81 26.93 -1.45
N GLY A 21 33.82 26.95 -2.31
CA GLY A 21 33.82 26.22 -3.59
C GLY A 21 33.70 24.71 -3.41
N ASP A 22 34.44 24.13 -2.48
CA ASP A 22 34.43 22.70 -2.15
C ASP A 22 33.12 22.29 -1.45
N GLU A 23 32.55 23.12 -0.58
CA GLU A 23 31.24 22.88 0.03
C GLU A 23 30.10 22.97 -0.99
N VAL A 24 30.16 23.93 -1.93
CA VAL A 24 29.18 24.07 -3.02
C VAL A 24 29.31 22.93 -4.03
N TYR A 25 30.55 22.54 -4.39
CA TYR A 25 30.81 21.43 -5.30
C TYR A 25 30.43 20.08 -4.67
N SER A 26 30.75 19.87 -3.39
CA SER A 26 30.30 18.72 -2.61
C SER A 26 28.77 18.68 -2.48
N SER A 27 28.12 19.83 -2.23
CA SER A 27 26.66 19.93 -2.18
C SER A 27 26.01 19.64 -3.54
N GLN A 28 26.58 20.13 -4.64
CA GLN A 28 26.09 19.85 -5.99
C GLN A 28 26.28 18.38 -6.38
N GLN A 29 27.43 17.78 -6.07
CA GLN A 29 27.67 16.35 -6.30
C GLN A 29 26.74 15.48 -5.44
N LEU A 30 26.51 15.85 -4.18
CA LEU A 30 25.56 15.17 -3.30
C LEU A 30 24.13 15.26 -3.87
N LEU A 31 23.74 16.43 -4.38
CA LEU A 31 22.43 16.64 -5.00
C LEU A 31 22.28 15.84 -6.30
N GLN A 32 23.34 15.71 -7.10
CA GLN A 32 23.35 14.89 -8.31
C GLN A 32 23.23 13.39 -8.00
N VAL A 33 23.98 12.89 -7.01
CA VAL A 33 23.94 11.48 -6.59
C VAL A 33 22.58 11.12 -5.97
N HIS A 34 22.05 12.00 -5.11
CA HIS A 34 20.72 11.83 -4.53
C HIS A 34 19.62 11.97 -5.59
N GLY A 35 19.75 12.91 -6.53
CA GLY A 35 18.83 13.09 -7.65
C GLY A 35 18.71 11.83 -8.52
N ALA A 36 19.84 11.24 -8.94
CA ALA A 36 19.84 10.00 -9.73
C ALA A 36 19.25 8.81 -8.96
N THR A 37 19.42 8.78 -7.63
CA THR A 37 18.86 7.73 -6.77
C THR A 37 17.36 7.90 -6.56
N ALA A 38 16.90 9.15 -6.43
CA ALA A 38 15.50 9.56 -6.34
C ALA A 38 14.76 9.26 -7.63
N GLU A 39 15.33 9.61 -8.79
CA GLU A 39 14.77 9.34 -10.11
C GLU A 39 14.49 7.83 -10.30
N LYS A 40 15.45 6.97 -9.96
CA LYS A 40 15.25 5.50 -10.04
C LYS A 40 14.13 5.01 -9.13
N THR A 41 14.00 5.57 -7.93
CA THR A 41 12.91 5.25 -7.01
C THR A 41 11.58 5.70 -7.60
N GLN A 42 11.52 6.92 -8.12
CA GLN A 42 10.33 7.54 -8.67
C GLN A 42 9.83 6.80 -9.92
N LEU A 43 10.72 6.50 -10.86
CA LEU A 43 10.41 5.73 -12.06
C LEU A 43 9.80 4.36 -11.71
N LEU A 44 10.32 3.71 -10.67
CA LEU A 44 9.83 2.42 -10.23
C LEU A 44 8.43 2.51 -9.61
N VAL A 45 8.17 3.52 -8.79
CA VAL A 45 6.85 3.76 -8.19
C VAL A 45 5.85 4.11 -9.28
N VAL A 46 6.18 5.03 -10.18
CA VAL A 46 5.34 5.46 -11.31
C VAL A 46 5.00 4.26 -12.21
N ARG A 47 5.99 3.46 -12.61
CA ARG A 47 5.75 2.26 -13.45
C ARG A 47 4.75 1.30 -12.81
N ASN A 48 4.94 1.03 -11.53
CA ASN A 48 4.07 0.11 -10.80
C ASN A 48 2.67 0.73 -10.57
N ALA A 49 2.58 2.03 -10.32
CA ALA A 49 1.32 2.75 -10.18
C ALA A 49 0.53 2.77 -11.51
N LEU A 50 1.20 2.98 -12.65
CA LEU A 50 0.57 2.88 -13.97
C LEU A 50 -0.09 1.52 -14.20
N ALA A 51 0.57 0.43 -13.79
CA ALA A 51 -0.05 -0.90 -13.84
C ALA A 51 -1.32 -0.99 -12.97
N CYS A 52 -1.32 -0.35 -11.79
CA CYS A 52 -2.50 -0.25 -10.93
C CYS A 52 -3.65 0.54 -11.59
N VAL A 53 -3.32 1.66 -12.25
CA VAL A 53 -4.31 2.47 -12.99
C VAL A 53 -4.92 1.68 -14.13
N VAL A 54 -4.11 0.96 -14.92
CA VAL A 54 -4.59 0.07 -15.99
C VAL A 54 -5.53 -1.00 -15.42
N CYS A 55 -5.16 -1.64 -14.31
CA CYS A 55 -6.04 -2.59 -13.63
C CYS A 55 -7.36 -1.95 -13.17
N ALA A 56 -7.32 -0.73 -12.62
CA ALA A 56 -8.51 -0.01 -12.19
C ALA A 56 -9.44 0.33 -13.37
N VAL A 57 -8.89 0.81 -14.49
CA VAL A 57 -9.63 1.11 -15.72
C VAL A 57 -10.24 -0.15 -16.33
N ALA A 58 -9.47 -1.23 -16.45
CA ALA A 58 -9.96 -2.50 -16.97
C ALA A 58 -11.08 -3.07 -16.08
N THR A 59 -10.90 -3.03 -14.75
CA THR A 59 -11.88 -3.54 -13.80
C THR A 59 -13.19 -2.74 -13.85
N ASN A 60 -13.12 -1.40 -13.83
CA ASN A 60 -14.31 -0.56 -14.00
C ASN A 60 -14.98 -0.76 -15.35
N GLY A 61 -14.20 -0.98 -16.42
CA GLY A 61 -14.74 -1.32 -17.74
C GLY A 61 -15.60 -2.60 -17.71
N CYS A 62 -15.15 -3.63 -16.98
CA CYS A 62 -15.95 -4.86 -16.78
C CYS A 62 -17.26 -4.59 -16.03
N PHE A 63 -17.21 -3.83 -14.93
CA PHE A 63 -18.43 -3.43 -14.21
C PHE A 63 -19.38 -2.61 -15.07
N TYR A 64 -18.83 -1.64 -15.81
CA TYR A 64 -19.60 -0.81 -16.74
C TYR A 64 -20.25 -1.61 -17.86
N ALA A 65 -19.64 -2.71 -18.32
CA ALA A 65 -20.24 -3.58 -19.33
C ALA A 65 -21.49 -4.33 -18.81
N GLY A 66 -21.62 -4.53 -17.49
CA GLY A 66 -22.73 -5.25 -16.89
C GLY A 66 -22.80 -6.71 -17.35
N ASN A 67 -24.01 -7.21 -17.59
CA ASN A 67 -24.22 -8.56 -18.11
C ASN A 67 -23.92 -8.65 -19.62
N ILE A 68 -22.73 -9.14 -19.98
CA ILE A 68 -22.31 -9.29 -21.38
C ILE A 68 -23.21 -10.28 -22.15
N PHE A 69 -23.77 -11.29 -21.47
CA PHE A 69 -24.64 -12.29 -22.11
C PHE A 69 -26.02 -11.76 -22.48
N SER A 70 -26.42 -10.61 -21.92
CA SER A 70 -27.73 -9.99 -22.21
C SER A 70 -27.80 -9.40 -23.62
N CYS A 71 -26.65 -9.18 -24.28
CA CYS A 71 -26.52 -8.42 -25.52
C CYS A 71 -27.13 -7.00 -25.45
N ARG A 72 -27.43 -6.49 -24.24
CA ARG A 72 -27.97 -5.14 -23.98
C ARG A 72 -26.89 -4.28 -23.35
N SER A 73 -26.89 -2.99 -23.69
CA SER A 73 -26.08 -1.99 -22.96
C SER A 73 -26.43 -2.03 -21.47
N SER A 74 -25.43 -1.89 -20.60
CA SER A 74 -25.59 -1.86 -19.14
C SER A 74 -26.61 -0.83 -18.66
N THR A 75 -26.74 0.28 -19.37
CA THR A 75 -27.73 1.34 -19.09
C THR A 75 -29.17 0.92 -19.34
N LYS A 76 -29.39 -0.16 -20.11
CA LYS A 76 -30.70 -0.72 -20.48
C LYS A 76 -30.98 -2.06 -19.81
N GLN A 77 -30.04 -2.59 -19.03
CA GLN A 77 -30.22 -3.83 -18.27
C GLN A 77 -31.16 -3.60 -17.09
N THR A 78 -31.82 -4.66 -16.64
CA THR A 78 -32.65 -4.57 -15.44
C THR A 78 -31.75 -4.45 -14.20
N ARG A 79 -32.23 -3.77 -13.14
CA ARG A 79 -31.49 -3.67 -11.86
C ARG A 79 -31.02 -5.03 -11.28
N PRO A 80 -31.88 -6.07 -11.19
CA PRO A 80 -31.45 -7.37 -10.65
C PRO A 80 -30.39 -8.06 -11.52
N GLU A 81 -30.46 -7.89 -12.84
CA GLU A 81 -29.49 -8.41 -13.79
C GLU A 81 -28.13 -7.70 -13.65
N PHE A 82 -28.15 -6.36 -13.58
CA PHE A 82 -26.93 -5.56 -13.40
C PHE A 82 -26.27 -5.84 -12.05
N LEU A 83 -27.06 -6.03 -10.98
CA LEU A 83 -26.57 -6.40 -9.66
C LEU A 83 -25.88 -7.78 -9.66
N LEU A 84 -26.52 -8.79 -10.27
CA LEU A 84 -25.92 -10.11 -10.40
C LEU A 84 -24.61 -10.06 -11.19
N ALA A 85 -24.59 -9.32 -12.31
CA ALA A 85 -23.39 -9.11 -13.09
C ALA A 85 -22.28 -8.43 -12.27
N THR A 86 -22.63 -7.43 -11.44
CA THR A 86 -21.70 -6.73 -10.55
C THR A 86 -21.08 -7.67 -9.52
N LEU A 87 -21.88 -8.54 -8.88
CA LEU A 87 -21.38 -9.54 -7.93
C LEU A 87 -20.43 -10.55 -8.60
N LEU A 88 -20.77 -10.99 -9.81
CA LEU A 88 -19.91 -11.88 -10.60
C LEU A 88 -18.61 -11.21 -11.02
N TRP A 89 -18.66 -9.97 -11.53
CA TRP A 89 -17.47 -9.21 -11.89
C TRP A 89 -16.57 -8.96 -10.68
N SER A 90 -17.14 -8.66 -9.52
CA SER A 90 -16.40 -8.53 -8.26
C SER A 90 -15.66 -9.83 -7.91
N SER A 91 -16.32 -10.98 -8.04
CA SER A 91 -15.68 -12.27 -7.77
C SER A 91 -14.60 -12.63 -8.81
N LEU A 92 -14.86 -12.37 -10.09
CA LEU A 92 -13.93 -12.61 -11.19
C LEU A 92 -12.68 -11.74 -11.08
N SER A 93 -12.85 -10.43 -10.89
CA SER A 93 -11.74 -9.48 -10.75
C SER A 93 -10.90 -9.78 -9.51
N PHE A 94 -11.56 -10.08 -8.38
CA PHE A 94 -10.90 -10.46 -7.14
C PHE A 94 -10.11 -11.77 -7.30
N SER A 95 -10.70 -12.77 -7.94
CA SER A 95 -10.02 -14.06 -8.16
C SER A 95 -8.82 -13.90 -9.10
N ALA A 96 -8.97 -13.13 -10.17
CA ALA A 96 -7.90 -12.84 -11.13
C ALA A 96 -6.72 -12.12 -10.45
N ILE A 97 -7.00 -11.08 -9.66
CA ILE A 97 -5.92 -10.33 -9.00
C ILE A 97 -5.25 -11.12 -7.89
N MET A 98 -5.98 -11.98 -7.17
CA MET A 98 -5.41 -12.89 -6.17
C MET A 98 -4.51 -13.96 -6.79
N LEU A 99 -4.82 -14.45 -8.01
CA LEU A 99 -3.89 -15.30 -8.77
C LEU A 99 -2.58 -14.57 -9.06
N VAL A 100 -2.67 -13.33 -9.57
CA VAL A 100 -1.50 -12.50 -9.83
C VAL A 100 -0.73 -12.20 -8.54
N ALA A 101 -1.43 -11.98 -7.42
CA ALA A 101 -0.86 -11.68 -6.10
C ALA A 101 0.12 -12.75 -5.61
N HIS A 102 -0.18 -14.01 -5.88
CA HIS A 102 0.63 -15.13 -5.42
C HIS A 102 1.74 -15.55 -6.39
N LEU A 103 1.76 -15.04 -7.63
CA LEU A 103 2.78 -15.41 -8.63
C LEU A 103 4.22 -15.06 -8.21
N PRO A 104 4.53 -13.82 -7.75
CA PRO A 104 5.91 -13.49 -7.38
C PRO A 104 6.47 -14.39 -6.28
N SER A 105 5.61 -14.80 -5.34
CA SER A 105 6.00 -15.70 -4.26
C SER A 105 6.35 -17.10 -4.75
N LEU A 106 5.76 -17.57 -5.85
CA LEU A 106 6.05 -18.88 -6.45
C LEU A 106 7.25 -18.80 -7.41
N MET A 107 7.41 -17.68 -8.11
CA MET A 107 8.52 -17.47 -9.05
C MET A 107 9.90 -17.41 -8.38
N THR A 108 9.93 -17.04 -7.10
CA THR A 108 11.17 -17.04 -6.30
C THR A 108 11.58 -18.44 -5.81
N GLN A 109 10.72 -19.45 -6.01
CA GLN A 109 10.94 -20.81 -5.52
C GLN A 109 11.61 -21.69 -6.59
N ARG A 110 12.43 -22.65 -6.14
CA ARG A 110 12.99 -23.70 -7.01
C ARG A 110 12.11 -24.95 -6.97
N PHE A 111 11.57 -25.31 -8.13
CA PHE A 111 10.69 -26.46 -8.27
C PHE A 111 11.50 -27.74 -8.44
N LEU A 112 11.02 -28.85 -7.85
CA LEU A 112 11.68 -30.16 -7.97
C LEU A 112 11.80 -30.66 -9.42
N LYS A 113 10.85 -30.25 -10.29
CA LYS A 113 10.84 -30.62 -11.71
C LYS A 113 11.93 -29.89 -12.51
N PHE A 114 12.38 -28.72 -12.05
CA PHE A 114 13.39 -27.89 -12.69
C PHE A 114 14.30 -27.28 -11.61
N PRO A 115 15.27 -28.05 -11.09
CA PRO A 115 16.09 -27.65 -9.96
C PRO A 115 17.01 -26.46 -10.28
N ASP A 116 17.46 -26.37 -11.53
CA ASP A 116 18.51 -25.42 -11.95
C ASP A 116 17.96 -24.12 -12.54
N TYR A 117 16.66 -24.08 -12.86
CA TYR A 117 16.02 -22.94 -13.53
C TYR A 117 14.97 -22.26 -12.66
N ARG A 118 14.88 -20.93 -12.76
CA ARG A 118 13.75 -20.19 -12.20
C ARG A 118 12.49 -20.51 -13.02
N PRO A 119 11.37 -20.82 -12.38
CA PRO A 119 10.14 -21.17 -13.08
C PRO A 119 9.59 -19.95 -13.85
N GLY A 120 9.16 -20.18 -15.10
CA GLY A 120 8.50 -19.14 -15.89
C GLY A 120 7.15 -18.71 -15.31
N VAL A 121 6.75 -17.46 -15.58
CA VAL A 121 5.47 -16.88 -15.13
C VAL A 121 4.28 -17.77 -15.50
N TRP A 122 4.24 -18.20 -16.76
CA TRP A 122 3.16 -19.04 -17.30
C TRP A 122 3.07 -20.40 -16.62
N PHE A 123 4.21 -21.00 -16.29
CA PHE A 123 4.25 -22.28 -15.60
C PHE A 123 3.62 -22.18 -14.21
N CYS A 124 4.01 -21.17 -13.42
CA CYS A 124 3.41 -20.90 -12.12
C CYS A 124 1.92 -20.58 -12.21
N MET A 125 1.52 -19.74 -13.19
CA MET A 125 0.13 -19.36 -13.40
C MET A 125 -0.76 -20.56 -13.71
N LYS A 126 -0.40 -21.35 -14.72
CA LYS A 126 -1.16 -22.55 -15.12
C LYS A 126 -1.34 -23.51 -13.95
N LYS A 127 -0.29 -23.68 -13.14
CA LYS A 127 -0.32 -24.59 -11.99
C LYS A 127 -1.21 -24.06 -10.88
N LEU A 128 -1.14 -22.76 -10.59
CA LEU A 128 -1.98 -22.12 -9.60
C LEU A 128 -3.45 -22.18 -10.01
N MET A 129 -3.77 -21.83 -11.26
CA MET A 129 -5.13 -21.92 -11.82
C MET A 129 -5.70 -23.35 -11.72
N LYS A 130 -4.93 -24.37 -12.11
CA LYS A 130 -5.38 -25.76 -12.03
C LYS A 130 -5.65 -26.19 -10.58
N GLY A 131 -4.81 -25.75 -9.64
CA GLY A 131 -4.98 -26.07 -8.22
C GLY A 131 -6.13 -25.33 -7.54
N SER A 132 -6.40 -24.08 -7.95
CA SER A 132 -7.43 -23.22 -7.35
C SER A 132 -8.80 -23.31 -8.04
N SER A 133 -8.89 -23.93 -9.22
CA SER A 133 -10.13 -24.10 -9.99
C SER A 133 -11.36 -24.59 -9.19
N PRO A 134 -11.28 -25.64 -8.33
CA PRO A 134 -12.46 -26.06 -7.58
C PRO A 134 -12.97 -24.99 -6.60
N TYR A 135 -12.06 -24.24 -5.99
CA TYR A 135 -12.42 -23.14 -5.09
C TYR A 135 -13.01 -21.95 -5.86
N PHE A 136 -12.50 -21.68 -7.07
CA PHE A 136 -13.06 -20.66 -7.95
C PHE A 136 -14.49 -21.00 -8.37
N ILE A 137 -14.75 -22.24 -8.79
CA ILE A 137 -16.10 -22.71 -9.16
C ILE A 137 -17.03 -22.62 -7.94
N ALA A 138 -16.57 -23.05 -6.77
CA ALA A 138 -17.35 -22.94 -5.53
C ALA A 138 -17.70 -21.48 -5.20
N THR A 139 -16.72 -20.57 -5.26
CA THR A 139 -16.94 -19.14 -5.00
C THR A 139 -17.92 -18.52 -6.00
N LEU A 140 -17.76 -18.79 -7.31
CA LEU A 140 -18.70 -18.31 -8.32
C LEU A 140 -20.11 -18.87 -8.09
N GLY A 141 -20.23 -20.17 -7.82
CA GLY A 141 -21.53 -20.79 -7.51
C GLY A 141 -22.20 -20.14 -6.30
N THR A 142 -21.46 -19.90 -5.21
CA THR A 142 -21.99 -19.18 -4.03
C THR A 142 -22.37 -17.74 -4.36
N MET A 143 -21.63 -17.06 -5.23
CA MET A 143 -21.92 -15.69 -5.64
C MET A 143 -23.19 -15.61 -6.51
N VAL A 144 -23.42 -16.58 -7.40
CA VAL A 144 -24.68 -16.70 -8.17
C VAL A 144 -25.85 -16.93 -7.22
N CYS A 145 -25.73 -17.88 -6.28
CA CYS A 145 -26.78 -18.14 -5.29
C CYS A 145 -27.09 -16.89 -4.46
N LEU A 146 -26.06 -16.16 -4.04
CA LEU A 146 -26.24 -14.89 -3.33
C LEU A 146 -26.96 -13.85 -4.20
N GLY A 147 -26.56 -13.70 -5.47
CA GLY A 147 -27.20 -12.78 -6.39
C GLY A 147 -28.69 -13.09 -6.60
N LEU A 148 -29.05 -14.37 -6.74
CA LEU A 148 -30.45 -14.81 -6.82
C LEU A 148 -31.20 -14.55 -5.51
N LEU A 149 -30.59 -14.82 -4.36
CA LEU A 149 -31.19 -14.56 -3.05
C LEU A 149 -31.50 -13.06 -2.84
N VAL A 150 -30.58 -12.18 -3.25
CA VAL A 150 -30.74 -10.73 -3.14
C VAL A 150 -31.89 -10.22 -4.01
N GLN A 151 -32.22 -10.89 -5.12
CA GLN A 151 -33.39 -10.55 -5.95
C GLN A 151 -34.71 -10.85 -5.22
N HIS A 152 -34.75 -11.86 -4.37
CA HIS A 152 -35.95 -12.25 -3.63
C HIS A 152 -36.09 -11.55 -2.28
N ILE A 153 -35.01 -11.03 -1.70
CA ILE A 153 -35.00 -10.40 -0.37
C ILE A 153 -34.60 -8.91 -0.48
N PRO A 154 -35.58 -7.99 -0.58
CA PRO A 154 -35.30 -6.55 -0.77
C PRO A 154 -34.53 -5.90 0.39
N LEU A 155 -34.64 -6.45 1.61
CA LEU A 155 -33.87 -6.03 2.79
C LEU A 155 -32.34 -6.12 2.56
N LEU A 156 -31.87 -7.09 1.77
CA LEU A 156 -30.43 -7.24 1.48
C LEU A 156 -29.88 -6.11 0.59
N ILE A 157 -30.75 -5.47 -0.19
CA ILE A 157 -30.41 -4.31 -1.02
C ILE A 157 -30.45 -3.05 -0.16
N GLN A 158 -31.52 -2.87 0.63
CA GLN A 158 -31.71 -1.68 1.48
C GLN A 158 -30.54 -1.44 2.46
N PHE A 159 -30.02 -2.51 3.08
CA PHE A 159 -28.87 -2.41 4.00
C PHE A 159 -27.51 -2.66 3.34
N LYS A 160 -27.47 -2.80 2.01
CA LYS A 160 -26.27 -3.15 1.23
C LYS A 160 -25.55 -4.43 1.74
N LEU A 161 -26.32 -5.36 2.30
CA LEU A 161 -25.79 -6.62 2.86
C LEU A 161 -25.18 -7.52 1.78
N HIS A 162 -25.62 -7.37 0.53
CA HIS A 162 -25.07 -8.09 -0.63
C HIS A 162 -23.55 -7.87 -0.80
N PHE A 163 -23.03 -6.67 -0.50
CA PHE A 163 -21.59 -6.40 -0.52
C PHE A 163 -20.85 -7.24 0.52
N TYR A 164 -21.30 -7.20 1.78
CA TYR A 164 -20.64 -7.91 2.88
C TYR A 164 -20.73 -9.43 2.72
N LEU A 165 -21.88 -9.95 2.29
CA LEU A 165 -22.07 -11.36 1.98
C LEU A 165 -21.19 -11.79 0.79
N GLY A 166 -21.03 -10.93 -0.21
CA GLY A 166 -20.12 -11.15 -1.33
C GLY A 166 -18.66 -11.22 -0.89
N ASP A 167 -18.23 -10.37 0.04
CA ASP A 167 -16.89 -10.43 0.62
C ASP A 167 -16.63 -11.77 1.34
N PHE A 168 -17.60 -12.26 2.12
CA PHE A 168 -17.52 -13.60 2.71
C PHE A 168 -17.45 -14.71 1.65
N CYS A 169 -18.15 -14.59 0.52
CA CYS A 169 -18.03 -15.55 -0.59
C CYS A 169 -16.61 -15.53 -1.18
N ASN A 170 -16.01 -14.36 -1.36
CA ASN A 170 -14.64 -14.21 -1.86
C ASN A 170 -13.58 -14.77 -0.89
N LEU A 171 -13.89 -14.85 0.41
CA LEU A 171 -13.03 -15.51 1.40
C LEU A 171 -12.83 -17.01 1.11
N ILE A 172 -13.81 -17.68 0.49
CA ILE A 172 -13.70 -19.07 0.04
C ILE A 172 -12.52 -19.21 -0.94
N PHE A 173 -12.43 -18.32 -1.92
CA PHE A 173 -11.34 -18.32 -2.90
C PHE A 173 -10.01 -17.97 -2.24
N THR A 174 -9.97 -16.95 -1.37
CA THR A 174 -8.76 -16.56 -0.62
C THR A 174 -8.19 -17.70 0.21
N ALA A 175 -9.04 -18.45 0.91
CA ALA A 175 -8.63 -19.63 1.66
C ALA A 175 -8.13 -20.74 0.73
N GLY A 176 -8.86 -21.00 -0.36
CA GLY A 176 -8.54 -22.02 -1.34
C GLY A 176 -7.22 -21.79 -2.08
N ILE A 177 -6.97 -20.57 -2.54
CA ILE A 177 -5.73 -20.20 -3.23
C ILE A 177 -4.54 -20.24 -2.27
N THR A 178 -4.70 -19.78 -1.03
CA THR A 178 -3.65 -19.85 0.00
C THR A 178 -3.26 -21.30 0.31
N LEU A 179 -4.25 -22.20 0.42
CA LEU A 179 -4.00 -23.63 0.58
C LEU A 179 -3.28 -24.24 -0.63
N THR A 180 -3.69 -23.84 -1.83
CA THR A 180 -3.07 -24.30 -3.08
C THR A 180 -1.61 -23.87 -3.16
N VAL A 181 -1.31 -22.60 -2.86
CA VAL A 181 0.07 -22.08 -2.82
C VAL A 181 0.91 -22.85 -1.80
N ARG A 182 0.40 -23.09 -0.58
CA ARG A 182 1.12 -23.89 0.42
C ARG A 182 1.34 -25.33 -0.03
N ARG A 183 0.34 -25.95 -0.68
CA ARG A 183 0.47 -27.31 -1.22
C ARG A 183 1.56 -27.37 -2.28
N ILE A 184 1.59 -26.42 -3.21
CA ILE A 184 2.63 -26.28 -4.23
C ILE A 184 4.00 -26.12 -3.57
N TYR A 185 4.11 -25.17 -2.62
CA TYR A 185 5.36 -24.93 -1.89
C TYR A 185 5.90 -26.20 -1.22
N TYR A 186 5.12 -26.86 -0.36
CA TYR A 186 5.62 -28.01 0.41
C TYR A 186 5.83 -29.28 -0.42
N LYS A 187 5.02 -29.53 -1.45
CA LYS A 187 5.10 -30.79 -2.22
C LYS A 187 6.02 -30.70 -3.43
N GLU A 188 6.19 -29.51 -4.00
CA GLU A 188 6.76 -29.37 -5.34
C GLU A 188 8.00 -28.48 -5.39
N THR A 189 8.37 -27.83 -4.28
CA THR A 189 9.60 -27.02 -4.20
C THR A 189 10.66 -27.70 -3.33
N GLN A 190 11.94 -27.48 -3.67
CA GLN A 190 13.07 -28.00 -2.89
C GLN A 190 13.04 -27.43 -1.46
N GLN A 191 12.95 -26.10 -1.33
CA GLN A 191 12.92 -25.42 -0.03
C GLN A 191 11.80 -25.91 0.88
N GLY A 192 10.60 -26.12 0.33
CA GLY A 192 9.46 -26.64 1.08
C GLY A 192 9.67 -28.09 1.53
N ARG A 193 10.26 -28.92 0.67
CA ARG A 193 10.59 -30.32 0.98
C ARG A 193 11.65 -30.42 2.07
N ASP A 194 12.74 -29.66 1.94
CA ASP A 194 13.84 -29.65 2.89
C ASP A 194 13.39 -29.15 4.26
N ARG A 195 12.57 -28.10 4.29
CA ARG A 195 11.96 -27.60 5.53
C ARG A 195 11.02 -28.62 6.17
N SER A 196 10.24 -29.35 5.38
CA SER A 196 9.38 -30.42 5.90
C SER A 196 10.20 -31.58 6.45
N LEU A 197 11.31 -31.95 5.80
CA LEU A 197 12.23 -32.99 6.25
C LEU A 197 12.99 -32.58 7.51
N ALA A 198 13.48 -31.34 7.59
CA ALA A 198 14.14 -30.80 8.77
C ALA A 198 13.22 -30.79 9.99
N LEU A 199 11.97 -30.34 9.81
CA LEU A 199 10.98 -30.36 10.88
C LEU A 199 10.61 -31.80 11.30
N LYS A 200 10.51 -32.73 10.34
CA LYS A 200 10.31 -34.15 10.65
C LYS A 200 11.48 -34.72 11.46
N ARG A 201 12.73 -34.43 11.07
CA ARG A 201 13.93 -34.87 11.81
C ARG A 201 13.94 -34.32 13.23
N GLN A 202 13.65 -33.03 13.41
CA GLN A 202 13.61 -32.37 14.72
C GLN A 202 12.50 -32.92 15.63
N ILE A 203 11.37 -33.35 15.07
CA ILE A 203 10.30 -33.98 15.85
C ILE A 203 10.63 -35.45 16.15
N THR A 204 11.28 -36.16 15.22
CA THR A 204 11.67 -37.57 15.37
C THR A 204 12.77 -37.75 16.42
N SER A 205 13.64 -36.75 16.61
CA SER A 205 14.66 -36.78 17.66
C SER A 205 14.10 -36.57 19.08
N HIS A 206 12.83 -36.16 19.24
CA HIS A 206 12.25 -35.81 20.54
C HIS A 206 10.98 -36.59 20.93
N LEU A 207 10.47 -37.53 20.13
CA LEU A 207 9.19 -38.23 20.42
C LEU A 207 9.17 -39.73 20.12
N ALA A 208 8.45 -40.48 20.98
CA ALA A 208 8.24 -41.93 20.93
C ALA A 208 7.57 -42.44 19.62
N PRO A 209 7.74 -43.72 19.25
CA PRO A 209 7.32 -44.30 17.96
C PRO A 209 5.84 -44.06 17.57
N GLN A 210 4.93 -43.96 18.54
CA GLN A 210 3.51 -43.73 18.30
C GLN A 210 3.18 -42.28 17.85
N ALA A 211 4.01 -41.30 18.19
CA ALA A 211 3.88 -39.93 17.70
C ALA A 211 4.40 -39.81 16.25
N ILE A 212 5.34 -40.65 15.84
CA ILE A 212 5.88 -40.71 14.47
C ILE A 212 4.75 -41.07 13.47
N ALA A 213 3.79 -41.92 13.86
CA ALA A 213 2.61 -42.24 13.05
C ALA A 213 1.67 -41.04 12.86
N ARG A 214 1.51 -40.17 13.87
CA ARG A 214 0.73 -38.91 13.76
C ARG A 214 1.46 -37.86 12.92
N VAL A 215 2.80 -37.84 12.96
CA VAL A 215 3.66 -36.89 12.23
C VAL A 215 3.82 -37.24 10.74
N LYS A 216 3.70 -38.52 10.35
CA LYS A 216 3.64 -38.94 8.94
C LYS A 216 2.49 -38.25 8.17
N LYS A 217 1.42 -37.87 8.86
CA LYS A 217 0.39 -36.94 8.35
C LYS A 217 0.82 -35.49 8.60
N PHE A 218 1.75 -34.98 7.79
CA PHE A 218 1.84 -33.52 7.58
C PHE A 218 0.58 -33.10 6.81
N ARG A 219 -0.56 -33.07 7.52
CA ARG A 219 -1.89 -32.86 6.98
C ARG A 219 -1.92 -31.40 6.54
N THR A 220 -2.06 -31.18 5.22
CA THR A 220 -2.42 -29.86 4.70
C THR A 220 -3.53 -29.30 5.59
N PRO A 221 -3.40 -28.06 6.11
CA PRO A 221 -4.37 -27.51 7.05
C PRO A 221 -5.77 -27.64 6.45
N SER A 222 -6.75 -27.99 7.28
CA SER A 222 -8.13 -28.13 6.82
C SER A 222 -8.61 -26.80 6.25
N PHE A 223 -9.46 -26.87 5.22
CA PHE A 223 -10.05 -25.68 4.58
C PHE A 223 -10.64 -24.71 5.60
N TRP A 224 -11.47 -25.20 6.51
CA TRP A 224 -12.09 -24.41 7.57
C TRP A 224 -11.10 -23.75 8.53
N ARG A 225 -9.93 -24.33 8.75
CA ARG A 225 -8.88 -23.70 9.55
C ARG A 225 -8.25 -22.53 8.83
N GLU A 226 -7.99 -22.67 7.52
CA GLU A 226 -7.45 -21.57 6.72
C GLU A 226 -8.47 -20.46 6.52
N TYR A 227 -9.74 -20.81 6.28
CA TYR A 227 -10.85 -19.87 6.20
C TYR A 227 -10.95 -19.00 7.46
N ARG A 228 -10.99 -19.62 8.65
CA ARG A 228 -11.00 -18.88 9.93
C ARG A 228 -9.75 -18.02 10.14
N LYS A 229 -8.57 -18.50 9.70
CA LYS A 229 -7.34 -17.73 9.78
C LYS A 229 -7.36 -16.48 8.90
N LYS A 230 -8.11 -16.52 7.79
CA LYS A 230 -8.25 -15.43 6.83
C LYS A 230 -9.42 -14.49 7.09
N LEU A 231 -10.26 -14.81 8.07
CA LEU A 231 -11.39 -13.97 8.49
C LEU A 231 -11.00 -12.52 8.83
N PRO A 232 -9.87 -12.23 9.51
CA PRO A 232 -9.48 -10.84 9.79
C PRO A 232 -9.24 -10.00 8.53
N ASP A 233 -8.77 -10.63 7.45
CA ASP A 233 -8.57 -9.96 6.16
C ASP A 233 -9.92 -9.53 5.56
N ALA A 234 -10.95 -10.38 5.65
CA ALA A 234 -12.33 -10.05 5.25
C ALA A 234 -12.94 -8.97 6.15
N VAL A 235 -12.73 -9.03 7.46
CA VAL A 235 -13.18 -7.97 8.38
C VAL A 235 -12.58 -6.62 8.00
N LEU A 236 -11.30 -6.58 7.57
CA LEU A 236 -10.69 -5.35 7.09
C LEU A 236 -11.36 -4.81 5.82
N VAL A 237 -11.72 -5.69 4.87
CA VAL A 237 -12.47 -5.32 3.66
C VAL A 237 -13.88 -4.83 4.01
N ALA A 238 -14.55 -5.50 4.94
CA ALA A 238 -15.86 -5.08 5.44
C ALA A 238 -15.80 -3.71 6.12
N LEU A 239 -14.77 -3.44 6.93
CA LEU A 239 -14.55 -2.11 7.55
C LEU A 239 -14.29 -1.03 6.49
N ALA A 240 -13.49 -1.35 5.46
CA ALA A 240 -13.28 -0.45 4.33
C ALA A 240 -14.61 -0.15 3.59
N GLY A 241 -15.42 -1.18 3.33
CA GLY A 241 -16.75 -1.02 2.74
C GLY A 241 -17.70 -0.24 3.64
N ALA A 242 -17.66 -0.43 4.95
CA ALA A 242 -18.45 0.33 5.92
C ALA A 242 -18.08 1.82 5.90
N TYR A 243 -16.79 2.15 5.76
CA TYR A 243 -16.35 3.53 5.56
C TYR A 243 -16.92 4.13 4.26
N VAL A 244 -16.79 3.43 3.12
CA VAL A 244 -17.37 3.89 1.84
C VAL A 244 -18.89 4.02 1.93
N HIS A 245 -19.55 3.09 2.62
CA HIS A 245 -20.98 3.12 2.84
C HIS A 245 -21.38 4.36 3.65
N ALA A 246 -20.68 4.66 4.75
CA ALA A 246 -20.93 5.87 5.53
C ALA A 246 -20.77 7.13 4.64
N VAL A 247 -19.67 7.24 3.90
CA VAL A 247 -19.42 8.38 2.97
C VAL A 247 -20.55 8.51 1.94
N SER A 248 -20.99 7.41 1.34
CA SER A 248 -22.10 7.39 0.39
C SER A 248 -23.43 7.80 1.02
N SER A 249 -23.72 7.34 2.24
CA SER A 249 -25.00 7.60 2.93
C SER A 249 -25.11 9.05 3.42
N PHE A 250 -24.01 9.69 3.79
CA PHE A 250 -24.02 11.11 4.19
C PHE A 250 -24.32 12.07 3.03
N ARG A 251 -24.29 11.59 1.77
CA ARG A 251 -24.54 12.39 0.54
C ARG A 251 -23.82 13.73 0.58
N ILE A 252 -22.52 13.69 0.90
CA ILE A 252 -21.68 14.88 1.14
C ILE A 252 -21.69 15.81 -0.08
N LEU A 253 -21.78 15.24 -1.28
CA LEU A 253 -21.88 15.94 -2.56
C LEU A 253 -23.10 16.90 -2.65
N ASP A 254 -24.18 16.63 -1.91
CA ASP A 254 -25.40 17.43 -1.94
C ASP A 254 -25.44 18.55 -0.89
N ARG A 255 -24.55 18.52 0.11
CA ARG A 255 -24.57 19.43 1.28
C ARG A 255 -23.75 20.73 1.11
N GLY A 256 -23.17 20.96 -0.07
CA GLY A 256 -22.45 22.21 -0.41
C GLY A 256 -20.95 22.20 -0.10
N GLU A 257 -20.25 23.25 -0.54
CA GLU A 257 -18.79 23.36 -0.56
C GLU A 257 -18.13 23.23 0.82
N MET A 258 -18.76 23.80 1.86
CA MET A 258 -18.25 23.71 3.23
C MET A 258 -18.24 22.28 3.78
N ALA A 259 -19.27 21.48 3.48
CA ALA A 259 -19.30 20.07 3.89
C ALA A 259 -18.20 19.25 3.20
N ILE A 260 -17.90 19.57 1.93
CA ILE A 260 -16.83 18.94 1.15
C ILE A 260 -15.46 19.32 1.73
N ALA A 261 -15.23 20.58 2.07
CA ALA A 261 -13.99 21.04 2.69
C ALA A 261 -13.74 20.38 4.06
N VAL A 262 -14.77 20.30 4.90
CA VAL A 262 -14.71 19.61 6.21
C VAL A 262 -14.46 18.11 6.02
N PHE A 263 -15.09 17.48 5.03
CA PHE A 263 -14.83 16.07 4.72
C PHE A 263 -13.39 15.85 4.25
N ALA A 264 -12.87 16.68 3.35
CA ALA A 264 -11.49 16.57 2.88
C ALA A 264 -10.49 16.76 4.03
N LEU A 265 -10.70 17.76 4.88
CA LEU A 265 -9.86 18.02 6.05
C LEU A 265 -9.91 16.87 7.07
N SER A 266 -11.11 16.36 7.36
CA SER A 266 -11.26 15.22 8.27
C SER A 266 -10.64 13.93 7.70
N GLY A 267 -10.70 13.72 6.38
CA GLY A 267 -9.99 12.64 5.69
C GLY A 267 -8.46 12.72 5.85
N ILE A 268 -7.88 13.92 5.74
CA ILE A 268 -6.44 14.15 5.97
C ILE A 268 -6.07 13.85 7.43
N ILE A 269 -6.85 14.36 8.39
CA ILE A 269 -6.63 14.11 9.82
C ILE A 269 -6.71 12.62 10.12
N PHE A 270 -7.72 11.93 9.57
CA PHE A 270 -7.92 10.50 9.75
C PHE A 270 -6.78 9.67 9.13
N LYS A 271 -6.31 10.04 7.93
CA LYS A 271 -5.11 9.47 7.29
C LYS A 271 -3.91 9.57 8.23
N LEU A 272 -3.61 10.76 8.73
CA LEU A 272 -2.46 11.00 9.63
C LEU A 272 -2.59 10.22 10.94
N ALA A 273 -3.80 10.15 11.51
CA ALA A 273 -4.07 9.40 12.74
C ALA A 273 -3.79 7.90 12.54
N ILE A 274 -4.23 7.31 11.43
CA ILE A 274 -3.95 5.90 11.10
C ILE A 274 -2.44 5.66 10.90
N GLN A 275 -1.76 6.56 10.18
CA GLN A 275 -0.31 6.46 9.95
C GLN A 275 0.47 6.52 11.28
N GLU A 276 0.09 7.40 12.20
CA GLU A 276 0.76 7.48 13.51
C GLU A 276 0.40 6.29 14.42
N ALA A 277 -0.84 5.81 14.38
CA ALA A 277 -1.24 4.60 15.10
C ALA A 277 -0.47 3.35 14.60
N ALA A 278 -0.29 3.22 13.28
CA ALA A 278 0.51 2.16 12.67
C ALA A 278 1.98 2.22 13.12
N LYS A 279 2.58 3.42 13.15
CA LYS A 279 3.93 3.65 13.67
C LYS A 279 4.07 3.18 15.12
N ARG A 280 3.15 3.61 15.99
CA ARG A 280 3.12 3.21 17.41
C ARG A 280 3.01 1.70 17.55
N TYR A 281 2.11 1.07 16.80
CA TYR A 281 1.95 -0.39 16.80
C TYR A 281 3.24 -1.10 16.39
N ILE A 282 3.88 -0.68 15.30
CA ILE A 282 5.09 -1.31 14.76
C ILE A 282 6.25 -1.20 15.75
N VAL A 283 6.47 0.00 16.31
CA VAL A 283 7.55 0.23 17.29
C VAL A 283 7.28 -0.55 18.56
N ASN A 284 6.07 -0.48 19.13
CA ASN A 284 5.74 -1.17 20.38
C ASN A 284 5.75 -2.70 20.27
N LYS A 285 5.37 -3.26 19.12
CA LYS A 285 5.37 -4.70 18.88
C LYS A 285 6.66 -5.23 18.25
N GLY A 286 7.65 -4.36 17.98
CA GLY A 286 8.91 -4.77 17.39
C GLY A 286 8.77 -5.39 15.99
N VAL A 287 7.78 -4.97 15.20
CA VAL A 287 7.56 -5.51 13.85
C VAL A 287 8.72 -5.10 12.95
N ARG A 288 9.43 -6.08 12.37
CA ARG A 288 10.61 -5.85 11.49
C ARG A 288 10.33 -6.07 10.01
N SER A 289 9.19 -6.66 9.67
CA SER A 289 8.82 -6.98 8.29
C SER A 289 8.36 -5.72 7.54
N ILE A 290 9.14 -5.25 6.57
CA ILE A 290 8.78 -4.10 5.72
C ILE A 290 7.47 -4.37 4.96
N HIS A 291 7.24 -5.62 4.53
CA HIS A 291 5.98 -6.02 3.88
C HIS A 291 4.76 -5.68 4.76
N THR A 292 4.84 -6.00 6.05
CA THR A 292 3.75 -5.74 7.00
C THR A 292 3.59 -4.24 7.25
N MET A 293 4.69 -3.47 7.29
CA MET A 293 4.65 -2.02 7.41
C MET A 293 3.93 -1.38 6.21
N CYS A 294 4.30 -1.76 4.99
CA CYS A 294 3.69 -1.24 3.76
C CYS A 294 2.21 -1.61 3.65
N VAL A 295 1.81 -2.82 4.07
CA VAL A 295 0.39 -3.21 4.10
C VAL A 295 -0.38 -2.38 5.11
N LEU A 296 0.14 -2.26 6.34
CA LEU A 296 -0.56 -1.57 7.43
C LEU A 296 -0.80 -0.08 7.13
N VAL A 297 0.15 0.56 6.44
CA VAL A 297 0.06 1.98 6.06
C VAL A 297 -0.64 2.16 4.72
N GLY A 298 -0.21 1.44 3.69
CA GLY A 298 -0.66 1.67 2.31
C GLY A 298 -2.11 1.30 2.07
N VAL A 299 -2.61 0.22 2.69
CA VAL A 299 -4.00 -0.24 2.47
C VAL A 299 -5.04 0.80 2.90
N PRO A 300 -5.02 1.32 4.14
CA PRO A 300 -5.93 2.39 4.54
C PRO A 300 -5.74 3.68 3.73
N THR A 301 -4.49 4.05 3.42
CA THR A 301 -4.20 5.30 2.71
C THR A 301 -4.77 5.31 1.29
N VAL A 302 -4.65 4.21 0.53
CA VAL A 302 -5.26 4.10 -0.81
C VAL A 302 -6.76 4.35 -0.74
N LEU A 303 -7.43 3.68 0.21
CA LEU A 303 -8.89 3.75 0.35
C LEU A 303 -9.36 5.17 0.71
N ILE A 304 -8.80 5.76 1.76
CA ILE A 304 -9.17 7.10 2.24
C ILE A 304 -8.93 8.13 1.12
N ASN A 305 -7.73 8.11 0.52
CA ASN A 305 -7.40 9.07 -0.54
C ASN A 305 -8.34 8.91 -1.74
N THR A 306 -8.71 7.69 -2.11
CA THR A 306 -9.62 7.45 -3.24
C THR A 306 -11.00 8.04 -2.96
N GLN A 307 -11.57 7.80 -1.77
CA GLN A 307 -12.90 8.34 -1.44
C GLN A 307 -12.89 9.86 -1.33
N THR A 308 -11.87 10.45 -0.69
CA THR A 308 -11.69 11.90 -0.62
C THR A 308 -11.61 12.52 -2.01
N ARG A 309 -10.87 11.89 -2.94
CA ARG A 309 -10.76 12.35 -4.32
C ARG A 309 -12.05 12.21 -5.13
N ILE A 310 -12.81 11.13 -4.97
CA ILE A 310 -14.13 10.98 -5.62
C ILE A 310 -15.05 12.13 -5.21
N VAL A 311 -15.10 12.47 -3.90
CA VAL A 311 -15.94 13.56 -3.40
C VAL A 311 -15.47 14.93 -3.92
N LEU A 312 -14.16 15.18 -3.96
CA LEU A 312 -13.60 16.41 -4.54
C LEU A 312 -13.86 16.52 -6.04
N LEU A 313 -13.66 15.44 -6.81
CA LEU A 313 -13.89 15.44 -8.27
C LEU A 313 -15.37 15.62 -8.65
N GLY A 314 -16.30 15.15 -7.80
CA GLY A 314 -17.74 15.26 -8.05
C GLY A 314 -18.30 16.68 -8.01
N THR A 315 -17.52 17.69 -7.61
CA THR A 315 -18.04 19.01 -7.19
C THR A 315 -17.41 20.19 -7.93
N GLN A 316 -16.27 20.01 -8.58
CA GLN A 316 -15.39 21.16 -8.87
C GLN A 316 -15.44 21.64 -10.32
N THR A 317 -15.38 22.96 -10.48
CA THR A 317 -14.97 23.64 -11.72
C THR A 317 -13.46 23.45 -11.94
N ASN A 318 -13.00 23.52 -13.19
CA ASN A 318 -11.58 23.31 -13.53
C ASN A 318 -10.62 24.19 -12.69
N THR A 319 -11.02 25.43 -12.38
CA THR A 319 -10.21 26.36 -11.58
C THR A 319 -10.01 25.89 -10.14
N LEU A 320 -11.05 25.37 -9.50
CA LEU A 320 -10.98 24.91 -8.11
C LEU A 320 -10.17 23.61 -7.99
N LEU A 321 -10.19 22.77 -9.03
CA LEU A 321 -9.34 21.57 -9.15
C LEU A 321 -7.87 21.94 -9.27
N VAL A 322 -7.53 22.94 -10.07
CA VAL A 322 -6.15 23.42 -10.24
C VAL A 322 -5.64 24.02 -8.93
N THR A 323 -6.38 24.95 -8.32
CA THR A 323 -6.03 25.56 -7.03
C THR A 323 -5.92 24.51 -5.91
N GLY A 324 -6.85 23.56 -5.86
CA GLY A 324 -6.82 22.45 -4.90
C GLY A 324 -5.61 21.53 -5.11
N THR A 325 -5.20 21.28 -6.35
CA THR A 325 -4.01 20.47 -6.67
C THR A 325 -2.73 21.15 -6.16
N PHE A 326 -2.58 22.45 -6.41
CA PHE A 326 -1.43 23.21 -5.87
C PHE A 326 -1.46 23.32 -4.35
N GLY A 327 -2.62 23.52 -3.73
CA GLY A 327 -2.76 23.55 -2.28
C GLY A 327 -2.38 22.23 -1.62
N MET A 328 -2.83 21.10 -2.19
CA MET A 328 -2.43 19.76 -1.72
C MET A 328 -0.94 19.53 -1.89
N ALA A 329 -0.37 19.90 -3.03
CA ALA A 329 1.07 19.79 -3.29
C ALA A 329 1.91 20.56 -2.25
N LEU A 330 1.54 21.81 -1.96
CA LEU A 330 2.26 22.61 -0.96
C LEU A 330 2.16 22.00 0.44
N ALA A 331 0.95 21.57 0.85
CA ALA A 331 0.74 20.92 2.13
C ALA A 331 1.57 19.64 2.27
N GLU A 332 1.67 18.86 1.21
CA GLU A 332 2.45 17.62 1.16
C GLU A 332 3.95 17.90 1.36
N VAL A 333 4.52 18.86 0.62
CA VAL A 333 5.94 19.25 0.78
C VAL A 333 6.22 19.66 2.23
N CYS A 334 5.37 20.51 2.80
CA CYS A 334 5.52 20.97 4.18
C CYS A 334 5.45 19.82 5.19
N LEU A 335 4.49 18.90 5.03
CA LEU A 335 4.32 17.75 5.93
C LEU A 335 5.48 16.76 5.82
N ARG A 336 5.96 16.47 4.61
CA ARG A 336 7.09 15.56 4.38
C ARG A 336 8.40 16.13 4.91
N ALA A 337 8.71 17.38 4.58
CA ALA A 337 9.88 18.07 5.13
C ALA A 337 9.83 18.12 6.67
N GLY A 338 8.67 18.48 7.24
CA GLY A 338 8.46 18.54 8.69
C GLY A 338 8.66 17.17 9.37
N LYS A 339 8.09 16.09 8.81
CA LYS A 339 8.25 14.73 9.34
C LYS A 339 9.71 14.26 9.25
N ALA A 340 10.39 14.51 8.14
CA ALA A 340 11.79 14.12 7.94
C ALA A 340 12.71 14.81 8.97
N VAL A 341 12.56 16.13 9.14
CA VAL A 341 13.30 16.91 10.14
C VAL A 341 13.01 16.40 11.56
N TYR A 342 11.73 16.16 11.89
CA TYR A 342 11.33 15.66 13.20
C TYR A 342 11.97 14.30 13.53
N ILE A 343 12.01 13.38 12.57
CA ILE A 343 12.59 12.04 12.76
C ILE A 343 14.10 12.13 12.98
N VAL A 344 14.81 12.87 12.13
CA VAL A 344 16.25 13.06 12.27
C VAL A 344 16.59 13.75 13.59
N TRP A 345 15.82 14.78 13.97
CA TRP A 345 15.97 15.44 15.26
C TRP A 345 15.77 14.47 16.42
N THR A 346 14.74 13.62 16.37
CA THR A 346 14.43 12.62 17.41
C THR A 346 15.56 11.59 17.55
N ILE A 347 16.11 11.12 16.42
CA ILE A 347 17.25 10.19 16.41
C ILE A 347 18.49 10.86 17.01
N ARG A 348 18.81 12.09 16.60
CA ARG A 348 19.96 12.85 17.14
C ARG A 348 19.81 13.09 18.64
N ARG A 349 18.61 13.45 19.10
CA ARG A 349 18.33 13.67 20.52
C ARG A 349 18.54 12.39 21.34
N ARG A 350 18.01 11.25 20.89
CA ARG A 350 18.21 9.96 21.58
C ARG A 350 19.66 9.48 21.52
N ALA A 351 20.36 9.73 20.41
CA ALA A 351 21.79 9.41 20.28
C ALA A 351 22.63 10.19 21.30
N LYS A 352 22.34 11.49 21.52
CA LYS A 352 23.02 12.30 22.55
C LYS A 352 22.81 11.74 23.96
N VAL A 353 21.58 11.35 24.31
CA VAL A 353 21.26 10.77 25.63
C VAL A 353 21.99 9.44 25.86
N HIS A 354 22.04 8.56 24.86
CA HIS A 354 22.74 7.28 24.96
C HIS A 354 24.27 7.44 24.92
N GLY A 355 24.78 8.43 24.18
CA GLY A 355 26.20 8.79 24.16
C GLY A 355 26.69 9.27 25.53
N GLN A 356 25.90 10.13 26.19
CA GLN A 356 26.18 10.57 27.57
C GLN A 356 26.16 9.41 28.57
N GLN A 357 25.20 8.49 28.45
CA GLN A 357 25.21 7.27 29.28
C GLN A 357 26.47 6.42 29.01
N TYR A 358 26.90 6.27 27.76
CA TYR A 358 28.12 5.52 27.41
C TYR A 358 29.39 6.14 28.02
N GLU A 359 29.53 7.47 27.97
CA GLU A 359 30.64 8.19 28.60
C GLU A 359 30.63 8.06 30.13
N GLN A 360 29.45 7.97 30.75
CA GLN A 360 29.30 7.76 32.19
C GLN A 360 29.67 6.33 32.65
N PHE A 361 29.49 5.33 31.77
CA PHE A 361 29.86 3.93 32.02
C PHE A 361 31.27 3.56 31.56
N THR A 362 31.97 4.46 30.85
CA THR A 362 33.38 4.28 30.51
C THR A 362 34.19 4.93 31.64
N PRO A 363 34.81 4.17 32.56
CA PRO A 363 35.63 4.79 33.59
C PRO A 363 36.73 5.58 32.88
N ALA A 364 36.79 6.89 33.17
CA ALA A 364 37.92 7.71 32.78
C ALA A 364 39.18 6.98 33.24
N SER A 365 40.03 6.59 32.29
CA SER A 365 41.34 6.02 32.57
C SER A 365 42.23 7.13 33.12
N THR A 366 41.98 7.52 34.36
CA THR A 366 42.88 8.35 35.15
C THR A 366 43.67 7.41 36.03
N THR A 367 44.91 7.20 35.60
CA THR A 367 46.07 6.77 36.38
C THR A 367 45.88 6.87 37.91
N SER A 368 45.65 5.73 38.57
CA SER A 368 46.23 5.48 39.89
C SER A 368 46.30 3.98 40.19
N LYS A 369 47.45 3.56 40.71
CA LYS A 369 47.77 2.21 41.13
C LYS A 369 46.93 1.81 42.35
N SER A 370 46.69 0.50 42.48
CA SER A 370 46.23 -0.23 43.68
C SER A 370 44.71 -0.37 43.86
N ARG A 371 44.18 -1.58 43.61
CA ARG A 371 43.93 -2.62 44.63
C ARG A 371 42.92 -3.63 44.08
N LYS A 372 43.24 -4.91 44.21
CA LYS A 372 42.38 -6.04 43.84
C LYS A 372 41.04 -5.96 44.59
N SER A 373 39.93 -5.84 43.86
CA SER A 373 38.63 -6.38 44.28
C SER A 373 37.89 -6.90 43.05
N SER A 374 37.49 -8.16 43.14
CA SER A 374 36.68 -8.88 42.18
C SER A 374 35.27 -8.27 42.11
N VAL A 375 34.99 -7.51 41.06
CA VAL A 375 33.63 -7.20 40.63
C VAL A 375 33.52 -7.56 39.15
N SER A 376 32.61 -8.48 38.85
CA SER A 376 32.32 -8.97 37.50
C SER A 376 32.11 -7.81 36.51
N PRO A 377 32.68 -7.87 35.30
CA PRO A 377 32.43 -6.84 34.30
C PRO A 377 30.96 -6.93 33.86
N SER A 378 30.20 -5.89 34.16
CA SER A 378 28.83 -5.67 33.67
C SER A 378 28.79 -5.74 32.14
N PHE A 379 28.09 -6.74 31.61
CA PHE A 379 27.84 -6.96 30.18
C PHE A 379 26.86 -5.94 29.52
N ALA A 380 26.53 -4.83 30.20
CA ALA A 380 25.48 -3.89 29.81
C ALA A 380 25.74 -2.95 28.59
N PRO A 381 26.95 -2.43 28.30
CA PRO A 381 27.13 -1.41 27.25
C PRO A 381 26.79 -1.85 25.81
N PRO A 382 27.13 -3.08 25.34
CA PRO A 382 26.82 -3.48 23.96
C PRO A 382 25.32 -3.71 23.72
N ILE A 383 24.55 -4.07 24.76
CA ILE A 383 23.11 -4.35 24.65
C ILE A 383 22.34 -3.05 24.40
N VAL A 384 22.63 -1.98 25.15
CA VAL A 384 21.98 -0.67 25.01
C VAL A 384 22.26 -0.04 23.65
N LYS A 385 23.50 -0.15 23.14
CA LYS A 385 23.87 0.30 21.79
C LYS A 385 23.16 -0.49 20.70
N LEU A 386 23.05 -1.81 20.87
CA LEU A 386 22.35 -2.69 19.93
C LEU A 386 20.84 -2.41 19.90
N GLU A 387 20.23 -2.13 21.05
CA GLU A 387 18.82 -1.75 21.16
C GLU A 387 18.54 -0.41 20.47
N PHE A 388 19.37 0.61 20.73
CA PHE A 388 19.26 1.90 20.04
C PHE A 388 19.39 1.76 18.53
N GLU A 389 20.40 1.03 18.05
CA GLU A 389 20.63 0.79 16.62
C GLU A 389 19.46 0.00 15.98
N THR A 390 18.91 -0.97 16.71
CA THR A 390 17.74 -1.73 16.26
C THR A 390 16.51 -0.84 16.16
N TRP A 391 16.25 -0.02 17.18
CA TRP A 391 15.15 0.95 17.19
C TRP A 391 15.30 1.98 16.06
N ARG A 392 16.49 2.55 15.90
CA ARG A 392 16.83 3.52 14.84
C ARG A 392 16.52 2.91 13.47
N ARG A 393 17.06 1.72 13.19
CA ARG A 393 16.80 1.02 11.93
C ARG A 393 15.32 0.77 11.72
N GLN A 394 14.58 0.40 12.77
CA GLN A 394 13.15 0.15 12.67
C GLN A 394 12.36 1.41 12.33
N VAL A 395 12.65 2.55 12.99
CA VAL A 395 12.00 3.83 12.72
C VAL A 395 12.31 4.34 11.31
N LEU A 396 13.58 4.26 10.86
CA LEU A 396 13.92 4.61 9.48
C LEU A 396 13.21 3.70 8.48
N SER A 397 13.22 2.38 8.71
CA SER A 397 12.55 1.42 7.81
C SER A 397 11.06 1.69 7.69
N TYR A 398 10.42 2.01 8.82
CA TYR A 398 9.02 2.38 8.84
C TYR A 398 8.77 3.65 8.06
N HIS A 399 9.56 4.70 8.29
CA HIS A 399 9.38 5.97 7.61
C HIS A 399 9.55 5.85 6.10
N THR A 400 10.57 5.14 5.63
CA THR A 400 10.74 4.87 4.19
C THR A 400 9.59 4.05 3.61
N ALA A 401 9.07 3.08 4.38
CA ALA A 401 7.90 2.28 3.99
C ALA A 401 6.61 3.13 3.94
N GLU A 402 6.42 4.03 4.90
CA GLU A 402 5.32 4.99 4.97
C GLU A 402 5.35 5.91 3.76
N LEU A 403 6.47 6.58 3.49
CA LEU A 403 6.65 7.47 2.34
C LEU A 403 6.39 6.76 1.02
N THR A 404 7.01 5.58 0.83
CA THR A 404 6.80 4.83 -0.41
C THR A 404 5.35 4.40 -0.57
N ALA A 405 4.71 3.89 0.49
CA ALA A 405 3.31 3.49 0.45
C ALA A 405 2.37 4.66 0.21
N ASP A 406 2.69 5.83 0.75
CA ASP A 406 1.96 7.09 0.56
C ASP A 406 2.01 7.55 -0.90
N MET A 407 3.20 7.59 -1.52
CA MET A 407 3.37 7.89 -2.95
C MET A 407 2.55 6.96 -3.84
N TYR A 408 2.65 5.63 -3.61
CA TYR A 408 1.81 4.65 -4.31
C TYR A 408 0.33 4.95 -4.12
N ALA A 409 -0.09 5.18 -2.88
CA ALA A 409 -1.49 5.39 -2.55
C ALA A 409 -2.06 6.64 -3.22
N GLU A 410 -1.29 7.70 -3.41
CA GLU A 410 -1.74 8.90 -4.10
C GLU A 410 -1.93 8.68 -5.59
N TYR A 411 -0.95 8.08 -6.28
CA TYR A 411 -1.09 7.75 -7.70
C TYR A 411 -2.26 6.79 -7.97
N ILE A 412 -2.40 5.77 -7.12
CA ILE A 412 -3.49 4.80 -7.24
C ILE A 412 -4.82 5.48 -6.96
N ALA A 413 -4.90 6.33 -5.93
CA ALA A 413 -6.13 7.04 -5.62
C ALA A 413 -6.56 7.97 -6.75
N ILE A 414 -5.62 8.69 -7.38
CA ILE A 414 -5.86 9.51 -8.58
C ILE A 414 -6.44 8.64 -9.70
N GLY A 415 -5.77 7.53 -10.04
CA GLY A 415 -6.21 6.66 -11.12
C GLY A 415 -7.55 5.97 -10.84
N CYS A 416 -7.75 5.46 -9.63
CA CYS A 416 -9.00 4.81 -9.21
C CYS A 416 -10.16 5.80 -9.20
N SER A 417 -10.00 6.99 -8.61
CA SER A 417 -11.07 7.99 -8.54
C SER A 417 -11.44 8.49 -9.93
N GLN A 418 -10.46 8.81 -10.79
CA GLN A 418 -10.69 9.28 -12.14
C GLN A 418 -11.34 8.19 -13.02
N SER A 419 -10.91 6.94 -12.86
CA SER A 419 -11.52 5.79 -13.54
C SER A 419 -12.99 5.60 -13.13
N ILE A 420 -13.30 5.65 -11.83
CA ILE A 420 -14.67 5.58 -11.32
C ILE A 420 -15.54 6.69 -11.91
N MET A 421 -15.05 7.93 -11.89
CA MET A 421 -15.78 9.07 -12.42
C MET A 421 -15.97 8.98 -13.94
N PHE A 422 -14.96 8.53 -14.68
CA PHE A 422 -15.04 8.36 -16.13
C PHE A 422 -16.15 7.38 -16.54
N TRP A 423 -16.27 6.25 -15.84
CA TRP A 423 -17.24 5.20 -16.17
C TRP A 423 -18.63 5.42 -15.57
N TYR A 424 -18.75 5.90 -14.32
CA TYR A 424 -20.03 5.87 -13.59
C TYR A 424 -20.82 7.19 -13.56
N VAL A 425 -20.22 8.33 -13.88
CA VAL A 425 -20.87 9.65 -13.75
C VAL A 425 -22.19 9.78 -14.50
N SER A 426 -22.33 9.13 -15.66
CA SER A 426 -23.56 9.18 -16.48
C SER A 426 -24.43 7.92 -16.34
N HIS A 427 -24.04 6.98 -15.48
CA HIS A 427 -24.69 5.68 -15.41
C HIS A 427 -25.98 5.74 -14.55
N PRO A 428 -27.11 5.18 -15.00
CA PRO A 428 -28.40 5.32 -14.31
C PRO A 428 -28.39 4.63 -12.93
N PHE A 429 -27.61 3.57 -12.76
CA PHE A 429 -27.52 2.82 -11.52
C PHE A 429 -26.56 3.43 -10.48
N TYR A 430 -25.87 4.54 -10.77
CA TYR A 430 -24.95 5.21 -9.83
C TYR A 430 -25.36 6.65 -9.52
N PRO A 431 -26.55 6.89 -8.93
CA PRO A 431 -27.07 8.24 -8.72
C PRO A 431 -26.21 9.06 -7.74
N ALA A 432 -25.55 8.41 -6.78
CA ALA A 432 -24.69 9.07 -5.80
C ALA A 432 -23.41 9.67 -6.40
N LEU A 433 -23.04 9.27 -7.62
CA LEU A 433 -21.85 9.76 -8.34
C LEU A 433 -22.21 10.74 -9.46
N ARG A 434 -23.49 11.07 -9.65
CA ARG A 434 -23.93 12.04 -10.66
C ARG A 434 -23.48 13.44 -10.26
N LEU A 435 -22.66 14.07 -11.10
CA LEU A 435 -22.25 15.46 -10.88
C LEU A 435 -23.43 16.42 -11.00
N LYS A 436 -23.51 17.36 -10.06
CA LYS A 436 -24.37 18.55 -10.17
C LYS A 436 -24.07 19.37 -11.43
N ALA A 437 -22.81 19.36 -11.90
CA ALA A 437 -22.36 20.04 -13.11
C ALA A 437 -22.69 19.29 -14.42
N GLY A 438 -23.03 18.00 -14.37
CA GLY A 438 -23.24 17.15 -15.55
C GLY A 438 -24.70 16.91 -15.92
N ALA A 439 -25.65 17.27 -15.04
CA ALA A 439 -27.07 16.96 -15.17
C ALA A 439 -27.72 17.52 -16.46
N ASN A 440 -27.13 18.55 -17.07
CA ASN A 440 -27.67 19.25 -18.25
C ASN A 440 -26.76 19.17 -19.50
N LEU A 441 -25.73 18.31 -19.51
CA LEU A 441 -24.81 18.22 -20.64
C LEU A 441 -25.39 17.31 -21.75
N SER A 442 -25.50 17.85 -22.97
CA SER A 442 -25.72 17.09 -24.21
C SER A 442 -24.68 15.96 -24.35
N GLU A 443 -24.99 14.89 -25.11
CA GLU A 443 -24.04 13.78 -25.39
C GLU A 443 -22.66 14.27 -25.87
N ARG A 444 -22.60 15.32 -26.70
CA ARG A 444 -21.33 15.95 -27.12
C ARG A 444 -20.61 16.64 -25.96
N GLY A 445 -21.36 17.21 -25.02
CA GLY A 445 -20.84 17.80 -23.79
C GLY A 445 -20.25 16.76 -22.84
N ILE A 446 -20.86 15.57 -22.75
CA ILE A 446 -20.35 14.44 -21.97
C ILE A 446 -19.03 13.94 -22.55
N ALA A 447 -18.94 13.80 -23.89
CA ALA A 447 -17.69 13.39 -24.54
C ALA A 447 -16.55 14.39 -24.31
N ARG A 448 -16.82 15.70 -24.46
CA ARG A 448 -15.84 16.76 -24.16
C ARG A 448 -15.44 16.78 -22.68
N TRP A 449 -16.38 16.55 -21.78
CA TRP A 449 -16.11 16.45 -20.35
C TRP A 449 -15.18 15.26 -20.03
N ARG A 450 -15.42 14.09 -20.64
CA ARG A 450 -14.54 12.92 -20.48
C ARG A 450 -13.11 13.18 -20.96
N ILE A 451 -12.94 13.87 -22.09
CA ILE A 451 -11.61 14.28 -22.58
C ILE A 451 -10.95 15.23 -21.58
N ASN A 452 -11.69 16.21 -21.04
CA ASN A 452 -11.19 17.11 -20.01
C ASN A 452 -10.80 16.36 -18.72
N GLN A 453 -11.52 15.31 -18.33
CA GLN A 453 -11.15 14.46 -17.19
C GLN A 453 -9.84 13.71 -17.43
N ILE A 454 -9.60 13.20 -18.65
CA ILE A 454 -8.32 12.57 -19.00
C ILE A 454 -7.18 13.60 -18.93
N ALA A 455 -7.39 14.80 -19.47
CA ALA A 455 -6.41 15.88 -19.40
C ALA A 455 -6.11 16.29 -17.94
N MET A 456 -7.15 16.34 -17.09
CA MET A 456 -7.03 16.66 -15.68
C MET A 456 -6.35 15.55 -14.88
N LEU A 457 -6.64 14.28 -15.18
CA LEU A 457 -5.92 13.13 -14.65
C LEU A 457 -4.43 13.24 -14.97
N ALA A 458 -4.08 13.54 -16.23
CA ALA A 458 -2.69 13.71 -16.65
C ALA A 458 -2.02 14.88 -15.90
N PHE A 459 -2.70 16.02 -15.80
CA PHE A 459 -2.20 17.18 -15.05
C PHE A 459 -1.96 16.85 -13.57
N GLN A 460 -2.95 16.30 -12.86
CA GLN A 460 -2.81 15.92 -11.45
C GLN A 460 -1.70 14.89 -11.25
N PHE A 461 -1.59 13.91 -12.14
CA PHE A 461 -0.54 12.91 -12.08
C PHE A 461 0.85 13.52 -12.24
N VAL A 462 1.05 14.39 -13.22
CA VAL A 462 2.35 15.06 -13.46
C VAL A 462 2.75 15.95 -12.28
N VAL A 463 1.83 16.76 -11.77
CA VAL A 463 2.11 17.65 -10.62
C VAL A 463 2.55 16.83 -9.41
N VAL A 464 1.83 15.76 -9.08
CA VAL A 464 2.15 14.92 -7.92
C VAL A 464 3.48 14.20 -8.12
N VAL A 465 3.78 13.70 -9.33
CA VAL A 465 5.10 13.10 -9.65
C VAL A 465 6.25 14.08 -9.44
N ILE A 466 6.09 15.36 -9.83
CA ILE A 466 7.10 16.39 -9.63
C ILE A 466 7.28 16.70 -8.14
N VAL A 467 6.18 16.86 -7.41
CA VAL A 467 6.18 17.15 -5.97
C VAL A 467 6.83 16.02 -5.19
N ASP A 468 6.44 14.78 -5.45
CA ASP A 468 7.03 13.58 -4.86
C ASP A 468 8.54 13.50 -5.12
N TYR A 469 8.98 13.81 -6.34
CA TYR A 469 10.41 13.82 -6.67
C TYR A 469 11.17 14.85 -5.83
N ILE A 470 10.64 16.08 -5.72
CA ILE A 470 11.25 17.14 -4.89
C ILE A 470 11.31 16.71 -3.43
N CYS A 471 10.23 16.12 -2.89
CA CYS A 471 10.17 15.60 -1.53
C CYS A 471 11.22 14.51 -1.28
N VAL A 472 11.35 13.54 -2.19
CA VAL A 472 12.34 12.45 -2.04
C VAL A 472 13.77 12.99 -2.07
N VAL A 473 14.07 13.97 -2.94
CA VAL A 473 15.39 14.62 -2.96
C VAL A 473 15.66 15.34 -1.63
N MET A 474 14.70 16.12 -1.13
CA MET A 474 14.81 16.80 0.17
C MET A 474 15.06 15.81 1.32
N GLU A 475 14.34 14.69 1.34
CA GLU A 475 14.47 13.64 2.35
C GLU A 475 15.82 12.93 2.30
N MET A 476 16.35 12.66 1.10
CA MET A 476 17.70 12.11 0.93
C MET A 476 18.78 13.10 1.41
N VAL A 477 18.63 14.40 1.13
CA VAL A 477 19.52 15.44 1.65
C VAL A 477 19.48 15.52 3.18
N ILE A 478 18.32 15.30 3.79
CA ILE A 478 18.15 15.22 5.25
C ILE A 478 18.76 13.94 5.85
N GLY A 479 19.05 12.92 5.03
CA GLY A 479 19.75 11.69 5.41
C GLY A 479 18.85 10.45 5.49
N ILE A 480 17.72 10.42 4.78
CA ILE A 480 16.83 9.25 4.68
C ILE A 480 17.23 8.39 3.46
N GLU A 481 17.56 7.13 3.69
CA GLU A 481 17.95 6.19 2.64
C GLU A 481 16.78 5.33 2.13
N PHE A 482 16.58 5.27 0.81
CA PHE A 482 15.50 4.51 0.16
C PHE A 482 15.91 3.12 -0.38
N ASN A 483 17.17 2.71 -0.20
CA ASN A 483 17.73 1.52 -0.85
C ASN A 483 17.01 0.20 -0.49
N ARG A 484 16.48 0.07 0.74
CA ARG A 484 15.78 -1.16 1.17
C ARG A 484 14.44 -1.38 0.48
N VAL A 485 13.79 -0.34 -0.02
CA VAL A 485 12.45 -0.46 -0.64
C VAL A 485 12.53 -0.87 -2.12
N LYS A 486 13.65 -0.59 -2.80
CA LYS A 486 13.88 -1.01 -4.20
C LYS A 486 13.77 -2.53 -4.39
N GLY A 487 14.28 -3.30 -3.43
CA GLY A 487 14.19 -4.77 -3.43
C GLY A 487 12.77 -5.33 -3.25
N LEU A 488 11.81 -4.50 -2.82
CA LEU A 488 10.41 -4.86 -2.56
C LEU A 488 9.47 -4.46 -3.70
N SER A 489 10.00 -3.86 -4.76
CA SER A 489 9.23 -3.27 -5.87
C SER A 489 8.19 -4.20 -6.50
N ALA A 490 8.55 -5.45 -6.79
CA ALA A 490 7.62 -6.42 -7.39
C ALA A 490 6.49 -6.80 -6.44
N PHE A 491 6.80 -6.96 -5.15
CA PHE A 491 5.79 -7.22 -4.13
C PHE A 491 4.85 -6.03 -3.96
N LEU A 492 5.40 -4.81 -3.86
CA LEU A 492 4.61 -3.59 -3.69
C LEU A 492 3.71 -3.35 -4.90
N GLY A 493 4.22 -3.47 -6.12
CA GLY A 493 3.41 -3.30 -7.32
C GLY A 493 2.22 -4.24 -7.34
N VAL A 494 2.43 -5.52 -7.03
CA VAL A 494 1.36 -6.52 -7.03
C VAL A 494 0.38 -6.33 -5.87
N LEU A 495 0.86 -5.98 -4.66
CA LEU A 495 0.01 -5.63 -3.52
C LEU A 495 -0.91 -4.45 -3.87
N PHE A 496 -0.35 -3.40 -4.46
CA PHE A 496 -1.07 -2.19 -4.79
C PHE A 496 -2.02 -2.37 -5.98
N MET A 497 -1.70 -3.26 -6.93
CA MET A 497 -2.67 -3.68 -7.95
C MET A 497 -3.87 -4.41 -7.32
N ALA A 498 -3.63 -5.31 -6.35
CA ALA A 498 -4.70 -5.93 -5.55
C ALA A 498 -5.55 -4.88 -4.83
N MET A 499 -4.92 -3.87 -4.24
CA MET A 499 -5.63 -2.78 -3.58
C MET A 499 -6.43 -1.90 -4.53
N ALA A 500 -5.92 -1.62 -5.73
CA ALA A 500 -6.65 -0.88 -6.75
C ALA A 500 -7.93 -1.62 -7.16
N VAL A 501 -7.81 -2.91 -7.50
CA VAL A 501 -8.96 -3.77 -7.87
C VAL A 501 -9.97 -3.88 -6.71
N LEU A 502 -9.48 -4.09 -5.48
CA LEU A 502 -10.35 -4.16 -4.31
C LEU A 502 -11.08 -2.83 -4.06
N THR A 503 -10.41 -1.69 -4.20
CA THR A 503 -11.01 -0.37 -4.06
C THR A 503 -12.11 -0.15 -5.10
N ILE A 504 -11.86 -0.57 -6.35
CA ILE A 504 -12.87 -0.55 -7.41
C ILE A 504 -14.06 -1.45 -7.06
N ASN A 505 -13.83 -2.70 -6.62
CA ASN A 505 -14.89 -3.63 -6.25
C ASN A 505 -15.78 -3.07 -5.12
N ILE A 506 -15.16 -2.50 -4.08
CA ILE A 506 -15.88 -1.86 -2.97
C ILE A 506 -16.71 -0.70 -3.51
N SER A 507 -16.12 0.24 -4.24
CA SER A 507 -16.83 1.40 -4.76
C SER A 507 -17.96 1.01 -5.72
N ALA A 508 -17.71 0.11 -6.67
CA ALA A 508 -18.70 -0.34 -7.65
C ALA A 508 -19.90 -1.03 -7.01
N THR A 509 -19.70 -1.78 -5.92
CA THR A 509 -20.78 -2.48 -5.22
C THR A 509 -21.50 -1.57 -4.21
N VAL A 510 -20.76 -0.73 -3.47
CA VAL A 510 -21.35 0.11 -2.40
C VAL A 510 -22.06 1.34 -2.95
N TYR A 511 -21.59 1.93 -4.05
CA TYR A 511 -22.30 3.04 -4.70
C TYR A 511 -23.52 2.59 -5.50
N LEU A 512 -23.66 1.29 -5.74
CA LEU A 512 -24.87 0.70 -6.30
C LEU A 512 -25.97 0.73 -5.22
N PRO A 513 -27.12 1.38 -5.47
CA PRO A 513 -28.19 1.51 -4.49
C PRO A 513 -28.97 0.22 -4.30
#